data_AF-A0A974TDG0-F1
#
_entry.id   AF-A0A974TDG0-F1
#
_cell.length_a   1.000
_cell.length_b   1.000
_cell.length_c   1.000
_cell.angle_alpha   90.00
_cell.angle_beta   90.00
_cell.angle_gamma   90.00
#
_symmetry.space_group_name_H-M   'P 1'
#
loop_
_entity.id
_entity.type
_entity.pdbx_description
1 polymer ?
#
loop_
_entity_poly.entity_id
_entity_poly.type
_entity_poly.pdbx_seq_one_letter_code
_entity_poly.pdbx_strand_id
1 'polypeptide(L)'
;MSPESQLRNEKLKQFVEEALDAGVFYKRDLQDRIIPQILPFDETVENLIGTFTNPSFQELRDLEGRVSALPRGSWAIIRKEWDGGGCYTLMFSDGTGKLATGVAHDTYDRQLPFAEAQRGVLGYEIYTMRHAVEAEREIAGDLKAIADNGFALYQKFDGLKFDHRIFTTAQIAEIRPNGHIVLRLSLRGSRKTYEATVGGRLLERRIAEAKERATLQEKRPEPVDQTALFLA
;
A
#
# COMPACT_ATOMS: atom_id res chain seq x y z
N MET A 1 -24.19 -3.23 -6.33
CA MET A 1 -23.51 -4.03 -5.30
C MET A 1 -24.60 -4.53 -4.35
N SER A 2 -24.70 -5.85 -4.13
CA SER A 2 -25.74 -6.42 -3.27
C SER A 2 -25.45 -6.10 -1.78
N PRO A 3 -26.47 -6.10 -0.90
CA PRO A 3 -26.26 -5.96 0.55
C PRO A 3 -25.30 -7.01 1.12
N GLU A 4 -25.34 -8.24 0.60
CA GLU A 4 -24.47 -9.32 1.05
C GLU A 4 -23.01 -9.10 0.64
N SER A 5 -22.76 -8.59 -0.59
CA SER A 5 -21.43 -8.17 -1.02
C SER A 5 -20.85 -7.05 -0.16
N GLN A 6 -21.69 -6.13 0.33
CA GLN A 6 -21.27 -5.08 1.26
C GLN A 6 -20.87 -5.67 2.61
N LEU A 7 -21.73 -6.52 3.19
CA LEU A 7 -21.45 -7.21 4.45
C LEU A 7 -20.15 -8.02 4.38
N ARG A 8 -19.92 -8.75 3.29
CA ARG A 8 -18.68 -9.50 3.06
C ARG A 8 -17.45 -8.58 3.08
N ASN A 9 -17.51 -7.45 2.38
CA ASN A 9 -16.38 -6.51 2.33
C ASN A 9 -16.13 -5.85 3.69
N GLU A 10 -17.19 -5.53 4.45
CA GLU A 10 -17.07 -5.05 5.83
C GLU A 10 -16.41 -6.10 6.73
N LYS A 11 -16.82 -7.37 6.61
CA LYS A 11 -16.20 -8.48 7.35
C LYS A 11 -14.74 -8.71 6.96
N LEU A 12 -14.42 -8.64 5.68
CA LEU A 12 -13.05 -8.74 5.20
C LEU A 12 -12.18 -7.63 5.80
N LYS A 13 -12.67 -6.38 5.79
CA LYS A 13 -11.96 -5.25 6.43
C LYS A 13 -11.75 -5.51 7.92
N GLN A 14 -12.80 -5.89 8.63
CA GLN A 14 -12.76 -6.21 10.07
C GLN A 14 -11.68 -7.27 10.37
N PHE A 15 -11.68 -8.39 9.64
CA PHE A 15 -10.72 -9.48 9.89
C PHE A 15 -9.27 -9.08 9.55
N VAL A 16 -9.08 -8.23 8.54
CA VAL A 16 -7.77 -7.66 8.21
C VAL A 16 -7.28 -6.75 9.34
N GLU A 17 -8.12 -5.86 9.85
CA GLU A 17 -7.79 -4.99 10.98
C GLU A 17 -7.40 -5.79 12.23
N GLU A 18 -8.22 -6.78 12.60
CA GLU A 18 -7.95 -7.67 13.74
C GLU A 18 -6.65 -8.46 13.58
N ALA A 19 -6.32 -8.91 12.36
CA ALA A 19 -5.09 -9.63 12.09
C ALA A 19 -3.85 -8.71 12.16
N LEU A 20 -3.95 -7.49 11.65
CA LEU A 20 -2.89 -6.49 11.77
C LEU A 20 -2.65 -6.09 13.22
N ASP A 21 -3.71 -5.93 14.02
CA ASP A 21 -3.63 -5.61 15.45
C ASP A 21 -3.03 -6.76 16.26
N ALA A 22 -3.24 -8.01 15.82
CA ALA A 22 -2.58 -9.19 16.37
C ALA A 22 -1.12 -9.36 15.91
N GLY A 23 -0.58 -8.45 15.09
CA GLY A 23 0.81 -8.50 14.61
C GLY A 23 1.06 -9.51 13.48
N VAL A 24 0.03 -9.92 12.73
CA VAL A 24 0.18 -10.84 11.60
C VAL A 24 0.54 -10.06 10.34
N PHE A 25 1.82 -10.05 9.98
CA PHE A 25 2.33 -9.23 8.87
C PHE A 25 2.68 -10.01 7.61
N TYR A 26 2.92 -11.31 7.68
CA TYR A 26 3.31 -12.09 6.50
C TYR A 26 2.09 -12.46 5.66
N LYS A 27 2.22 -12.33 4.33
CA LYS A 27 1.12 -12.57 3.37
C LYS A 27 0.47 -13.93 3.57
N ARG A 28 1.29 -14.98 3.76
CA ARG A 28 0.79 -16.35 3.93
C ARG A 28 0.02 -16.52 5.24
N ASP A 29 0.59 -16.07 6.35
CA ASP A 29 -0.03 -16.16 7.67
C ASP A 29 -1.35 -15.37 7.74
N LEU A 30 -1.39 -14.22 7.06
CA LEU A 30 -2.59 -13.40 6.94
C LEU A 30 -3.69 -14.14 6.17
N GLN A 31 -3.34 -14.79 5.05
CA GLN A 31 -4.28 -15.60 4.28
C GLN A 31 -4.76 -16.82 5.07
N ASP A 32 -3.85 -17.56 5.70
CA ASP A 32 -4.16 -18.74 6.51
C ASP A 32 -5.11 -18.41 7.67
N ARG A 33 -4.98 -17.21 8.26
CA ARG A 33 -5.85 -16.72 9.32
C ARG A 33 -7.22 -16.25 8.81
N ILE A 34 -7.27 -15.48 7.73
CA ILE A 34 -8.48 -14.76 7.31
C ILE A 34 -9.38 -15.63 6.42
N ILE A 35 -8.81 -16.46 5.55
CA ILE A 35 -9.60 -17.26 4.58
C ILE A 35 -10.67 -18.12 5.29
N PRO A 36 -10.37 -18.88 6.36
CA PRO A 36 -11.38 -19.64 7.07
C PRO A 36 -12.52 -18.79 7.65
N GLN A 37 -12.25 -17.52 7.99
CA GLN A 37 -13.22 -16.61 8.60
C GLN A 37 -14.10 -15.91 7.57
N ILE A 38 -13.57 -15.61 6.38
CA ILE A 38 -14.33 -14.94 5.31
C ILE A 38 -15.14 -15.93 4.47
N LEU A 39 -14.76 -17.21 4.40
CA LEU A 39 -15.46 -18.25 3.62
C LEU A 39 -16.97 -18.35 3.92
N PRO A 40 -17.45 -18.28 5.18
CA PRO A 40 -18.88 -18.28 5.48
C PRO A 40 -19.66 -17.08 4.89
N PHE A 41 -18.96 -16.00 4.52
CA PHE A 41 -19.52 -14.80 3.88
C PHE A 41 -19.23 -14.76 2.37
N ASP A 42 -18.55 -15.77 1.84
CA ASP A 42 -18.16 -15.82 0.43
C ASP A 42 -19.25 -16.53 -0.37
N GLU A 43 -20.03 -15.77 -1.14
CA GLU A 43 -21.18 -16.23 -1.92
C GLU A 43 -20.79 -16.94 -3.23
N THR A 44 -19.62 -17.54 -3.23
CA THR A 44 -18.98 -18.08 -4.42
C THR A 44 -19.66 -19.40 -4.80
N VAL A 45 -20.19 -19.46 -6.02
CA VAL A 45 -20.80 -20.67 -6.59
C VAL A 45 -19.79 -21.33 -7.54
N GLU A 46 -19.43 -22.59 -7.27
CA GLU A 46 -18.56 -23.35 -8.18
C GLU A 46 -19.28 -23.59 -9.51
N ASN A 47 -18.89 -22.83 -10.54
CA ASN A 47 -19.48 -22.91 -11.87
C ASN A 47 -18.41 -22.82 -12.95
N LEU A 48 -17.86 -23.98 -13.36
CA LEU A 48 -16.88 -24.04 -14.44
C LEU A 48 -17.57 -23.89 -15.79
N ILE A 49 -17.28 -22.79 -16.49
CA ILE A 49 -17.81 -22.48 -17.83
C ILE A 49 -17.19 -23.38 -18.89
N GLY A 50 -15.93 -23.77 -18.69
CA GLY A 50 -15.22 -24.67 -19.59
C GLY A 50 -13.72 -24.46 -19.59
N THR A 51 -13.04 -25.29 -20.38
CA THR A 51 -11.61 -25.18 -20.67
C THR A 51 -11.42 -24.83 -22.15
N PHE A 52 -10.61 -23.81 -22.43
CA PHE A 52 -10.42 -23.23 -23.76
C PHE A 52 -8.94 -23.33 -24.14
N THR A 53 -8.62 -24.08 -25.19
CA THR A 53 -7.24 -24.27 -25.65
C THR A 53 -6.91 -23.30 -26.78
N ASN A 54 -5.83 -22.53 -26.62
CA ASN A 54 -5.35 -21.53 -27.58
C ASN A 54 -6.46 -20.62 -28.16
N PRO A 55 -7.33 -20.02 -27.33
CA PRO A 55 -8.36 -19.13 -27.83
C PRO A 55 -7.73 -17.90 -28.51
N SER A 56 -8.32 -17.48 -29.62
CA SER A 56 -8.00 -16.22 -30.27
C SER A 56 -8.30 -15.03 -29.36
N PHE A 57 -7.78 -13.85 -29.72
CA PHE A 57 -8.03 -12.63 -28.96
C PHE A 57 -9.53 -12.29 -28.85
N GLN A 58 -10.31 -12.50 -29.92
CA GLN A 58 -11.74 -12.22 -29.89
C GLN A 58 -12.49 -13.21 -29.00
N GLU A 59 -12.16 -14.50 -29.06
CA GLU A 59 -12.73 -15.52 -28.16
C GLU A 59 -12.41 -15.25 -26.70
N LEU A 60 -11.20 -14.74 -26.40
CA LEU A 60 -10.84 -14.32 -25.04
C LEU A 60 -11.70 -13.17 -24.53
N ARG A 61 -11.98 -12.15 -25.36
CA ARG A 61 -12.84 -11.04 -24.98
C ARG A 61 -14.29 -11.46 -24.79
N ASP A 62 -14.80 -12.33 -25.67
CA ASP A 62 -16.15 -12.86 -25.55
C ASP A 62 -16.27 -13.74 -24.28
N LEU A 63 -15.24 -14.52 -23.98
CA LEU A 63 -15.16 -15.30 -22.75
C LEU A 63 -15.10 -14.42 -21.50
N GLU A 64 -14.31 -13.35 -21.49
CA GLU A 64 -14.26 -12.38 -20.39
C GLU A 64 -15.63 -11.76 -20.12
N GLY A 65 -16.36 -11.35 -21.17
CA GLY A 65 -17.72 -10.82 -21.05
C GLY A 65 -18.70 -11.86 -20.49
N ARG A 66 -18.58 -13.13 -20.91
CA ARG A 66 -19.41 -14.23 -20.40
C ARG A 66 -19.11 -14.54 -18.93
N VAL A 67 -17.83 -14.62 -18.55
CA VAL A 67 -17.42 -14.95 -17.18
C VAL A 67 -17.84 -13.83 -16.23
N SER A 68 -17.54 -12.58 -16.56
CA SER A 68 -17.81 -11.42 -15.68
C SER A 68 -19.31 -11.17 -15.47
N ALA A 69 -20.16 -11.54 -16.42
CA ALA A 69 -21.62 -11.43 -16.30
C ALA A 69 -22.26 -12.49 -15.40
N LEU A 70 -21.54 -13.54 -15.02
CA LEU A 70 -22.06 -14.63 -14.20
C LEU A 70 -21.83 -14.39 -12.70
N PRO A 71 -22.53 -15.10 -11.80
CA PRO A 71 -22.33 -14.99 -10.36
C PRO A 71 -20.88 -15.24 -9.93
N ARG A 72 -20.51 -14.70 -8.77
CA ARG A 72 -19.20 -14.92 -8.14
C ARG A 72 -18.90 -16.41 -8.08
N GLY A 73 -17.69 -16.81 -8.45
CA GLY A 73 -17.31 -18.23 -8.51
C GLY A 73 -17.43 -18.87 -9.88
N SER A 74 -18.10 -18.22 -10.82
CA SER A 74 -18.09 -18.65 -12.20
C SER A 74 -16.71 -18.43 -12.80
N TRP A 75 -16.15 -19.45 -13.45
CA TRP A 75 -14.76 -19.40 -13.87
C TRP A 75 -14.51 -20.18 -15.16
N ALA A 76 -13.45 -19.82 -15.86
CA ALA A 76 -13.01 -20.48 -17.08
C ALA A 76 -11.50 -20.73 -17.03
N ILE A 77 -11.09 -21.82 -17.65
CA ILE A 77 -9.69 -22.26 -17.69
C ILE A 77 -9.21 -22.06 -19.12
N ILE A 78 -8.11 -21.34 -19.28
CA ILE A 78 -7.51 -21.08 -20.59
C ILE A 78 -6.19 -21.84 -20.63
N ARG A 79 -6.03 -22.75 -21.58
CA ARG A 79 -4.79 -23.47 -21.83
C ARG A 79 -4.08 -22.83 -23.02
N LYS A 80 -2.88 -22.31 -22.81
CA LYS A 80 -1.99 -21.88 -23.89
C LYS A 80 -1.00 -23.00 -24.16
N GLU A 81 -0.92 -23.48 -25.40
CA GLU A 81 0.00 -24.52 -25.85
C GLU A 81 0.94 -23.97 -26.92
N TRP A 82 2.19 -24.40 -26.88
CA TRP A 82 3.22 -24.11 -27.87
C TRP A 82 4.16 -25.33 -28.01
N ASP A 83 5.05 -25.31 -29.00
CA ASP A 83 5.98 -26.41 -29.22
C ASP A 83 6.86 -26.64 -27.99
N GLY A 84 6.69 -27.80 -27.35
CA GLY A 84 7.44 -28.22 -26.17
C GLY A 84 6.86 -27.78 -24.83
N GLY A 85 5.66 -27.18 -24.77
CA GLY A 85 5.06 -26.84 -23.48
C GLY A 85 3.68 -26.19 -23.52
N GLY A 86 3.23 -25.77 -22.34
CA GLY A 86 1.98 -25.04 -22.19
C GLY A 86 1.83 -24.47 -20.79
N CYS A 87 0.86 -23.58 -20.62
CA CYS A 87 0.44 -23.07 -19.32
C CYS A 87 -1.08 -22.89 -19.25
N TYR A 88 -1.57 -22.78 -18.04
CA TYR A 88 -2.96 -22.52 -17.73
C TYR A 88 -3.09 -21.11 -17.15
N THR A 89 -4.11 -20.38 -17.56
CA THR A 89 -4.55 -19.11 -16.95
C THR A 89 -6.03 -19.21 -16.62
N LEU A 90 -6.50 -18.40 -15.67
CA LEU A 90 -7.88 -18.46 -15.20
C LEU A 90 -8.59 -17.13 -15.40
N MET A 91 -9.88 -17.20 -15.76
CA MET A 91 -10.82 -16.09 -15.59
C MET A 91 -11.80 -16.49 -14.50
N PHE A 92 -12.07 -15.59 -13.56
CA PHE A 92 -12.93 -15.88 -12.42
C PHE A 92 -13.82 -14.67 -12.17
N SER A 93 -15.12 -14.85 -12.05
CA SER A 93 -16.08 -13.78 -11.78
C SER A 93 -16.00 -13.33 -10.34
N ASP A 94 -15.91 -12.02 -10.12
CA ASP A 94 -16.03 -11.45 -8.77
C ASP A 94 -17.49 -11.25 -8.32
N GLY A 95 -18.46 -11.48 -9.22
CA GLY A 95 -19.90 -11.31 -9.00
C GLY A 95 -20.41 -9.87 -9.16
N THR A 96 -19.55 -8.93 -9.54
CA THR A 96 -19.88 -7.50 -9.68
C THR A 96 -19.96 -7.04 -11.14
N GLY A 97 -19.91 -7.96 -12.10
CA GLY A 97 -19.76 -7.65 -13.52
C GLY A 97 -18.30 -7.49 -13.95
N LYS A 98 -17.34 -7.95 -13.13
CA LYS A 98 -15.90 -7.86 -13.38
C LYS A 98 -15.21 -9.19 -13.12
N LEU A 99 -14.00 -9.33 -13.63
CA LEU A 99 -13.12 -10.45 -13.28
C LEU A 99 -12.39 -10.17 -11.97
N ALA A 100 -12.26 -11.20 -11.15
CA ALA A 100 -11.41 -11.19 -9.97
C ALA A 100 -9.94 -11.07 -10.38
N THR A 101 -9.24 -10.11 -9.77
CA THR A 101 -7.86 -9.76 -10.13
C THR A 101 -6.85 -10.81 -9.67
N GLY A 102 -7.16 -11.56 -8.62
CA GLY A 102 -6.21 -12.46 -7.94
C GLY A 102 -5.77 -13.70 -8.72
N VAL A 103 -6.45 -14.05 -9.81
CA VAL A 103 -6.10 -15.21 -10.66
C VAL A 103 -5.94 -14.85 -12.13
N ALA A 104 -6.35 -13.65 -12.54
CA ALA A 104 -6.35 -13.20 -13.93
C ALA A 104 -4.94 -12.99 -14.52
N HIS A 105 -3.92 -12.85 -13.67
CA HIS A 105 -2.55 -12.56 -14.08
C HIS A 105 -1.56 -13.70 -13.82
N ASP A 106 -2.02 -14.78 -13.20
CA ASP A 106 -1.16 -15.92 -12.85
C ASP A 106 -1.18 -16.98 -13.96
N THR A 107 -0.02 -17.59 -14.17
CA THR A 107 0.17 -18.73 -15.06
C THR A 107 0.51 -19.97 -14.24
N TYR A 108 -0.11 -21.09 -14.59
CA TYR A 108 0.02 -22.36 -13.88
C TYR A 108 0.54 -23.44 -14.83
N ASP A 109 1.34 -24.36 -14.31
CA ASP A 109 1.86 -25.53 -15.02
C ASP A 109 0.80 -26.65 -15.12
N ARG A 110 -0.21 -26.61 -14.25
CA ARG A 110 -1.35 -27.53 -14.22
C ARG A 110 -2.68 -26.79 -14.18
N GLN A 111 -3.73 -27.53 -14.51
CA GLN A 111 -5.09 -27.11 -14.24
C GLN A 111 -5.30 -27.03 -12.72
N LEU A 112 -5.69 -25.84 -12.22
CA LEU A 112 -6.02 -25.67 -10.81
C LEU A 112 -7.44 -26.18 -10.51
N PRO A 113 -7.66 -26.84 -9.35
CA PRO A 113 -9.00 -27.10 -8.85
C PRO A 113 -9.66 -25.81 -8.34
N PHE A 114 -10.99 -25.80 -8.28
CA PHE A 114 -11.78 -24.63 -7.90
C PHE A 114 -11.36 -24.03 -6.55
N ALA A 115 -11.21 -24.87 -5.52
CA ALA A 115 -10.81 -24.43 -4.17
C ALA A 115 -9.46 -23.70 -4.16
N GLU A 116 -8.50 -24.11 -5.00
CA GLU A 116 -7.22 -23.41 -5.13
C GLU A 116 -7.36 -22.08 -5.87
N ALA A 117 -8.19 -22.03 -6.92
CA ALA A 117 -8.50 -20.80 -7.64
C ALA A 117 -9.21 -19.77 -6.74
N GLN A 118 -10.25 -20.21 -6.01
CA GLN A 118 -10.98 -19.38 -5.04
C GLN A 118 -10.03 -18.85 -3.96
N ARG A 119 -9.14 -19.70 -3.44
CA ARG A 119 -8.11 -19.28 -2.47
C ARG A 119 -7.17 -18.23 -3.04
N GLY A 120 -6.78 -18.32 -4.31
CA GLY A 120 -5.98 -17.29 -5.00
C GLY A 120 -6.71 -15.94 -5.07
N VAL A 121 -7.99 -15.96 -5.45
CA VAL A 121 -8.87 -14.78 -5.47
C VAL A 121 -8.95 -14.13 -4.09
N LEU A 122 -9.33 -14.90 -3.06
CA LEU A 122 -9.41 -14.43 -1.68
C LEU A 122 -8.06 -13.89 -1.20
N GLY A 123 -6.97 -14.56 -1.56
CA GLY A 123 -5.62 -14.15 -1.18
C GLY A 123 -5.22 -12.79 -1.73
N TYR A 124 -5.70 -12.43 -2.92
CA TYR A 124 -5.48 -11.10 -3.51
C TYR A 124 -6.41 -10.04 -2.91
N GLU A 125 -7.67 -10.37 -2.65
CA GLU A 125 -8.60 -9.47 -1.96
C GLU A 125 -8.13 -9.11 -0.55
N ILE A 126 -7.56 -10.07 0.18
CA ILE A 126 -6.91 -9.83 1.48
C ILE A 126 -5.72 -8.87 1.31
N TYR A 127 -4.91 -9.06 0.26
CA TYR A 127 -3.77 -8.19 -0.03
C TYR A 127 -4.20 -6.75 -0.33
N THR A 128 -5.21 -6.55 -1.18
CA THR A 128 -5.71 -5.20 -1.51
C THR A 128 -6.37 -4.53 -0.31
N MET A 129 -7.17 -5.29 0.46
CA MET A 129 -7.80 -4.78 1.68
C MET A 129 -6.77 -4.38 2.73
N ARG A 130 -5.72 -5.18 2.94
CA ARG A 130 -4.61 -4.83 3.82
C ARG A 130 -4.02 -3.47 3.46
N HIS A 131 -3.70 -3.24 2.18
CA HIS A 131 -3.13 -1.97 1.76
C HIS A 131 -4.08 -0.80 1.95
N ALA A 132 -5.39 -1.01 1.74
CA ALA A 132 -6.38 0.02 2.03
C ALA A 132 -6.40 0.38 3.52
N VAL A 133 -6.42 -0.62 4.41
CA VAL A 133 -6.39 -0.43 5.87
C VAL A 133 -5.09 0.26 6.32
N GLU A 134 -3.93 -0.18 5.83
CA GLU A 134 -2.65 0.43 6.14
C GLU A 134 -2.61 1.91 5.71
N ALA A 135 -3.11 2.23 4.51
CA ALA A 135 -3.19 3.60 4.01
C ALA A 135 -4.15 4.47 4.84
N GLU A 136 -5.33 3.95 5.20
CA GLU A 136 -6.26 4.65 6.10
C GLU A 136 -5.62 4.96 7.46
N ARG A 137 -4.91 3.98 8.05
CA ARG A 137 -4.20 4.13 9.32
C ARG A 137 -3.04 5.12 9.20
N GLU A 138 -2.33 5.12 8.08
CA GLU A 138 -1.27 6.10 7.80
C GLU A 138 -1.81 7.52 7.76
N ILE A 139 -2.88 7.75 6.98
CA ILE A 139 -3.56 9.05 6.87
C ILE A 139 -4.06 9.51 8.25
N ALA A 140 -4.74 8.63 8.99
CA ALA A 140 -5.25 8.95 10.32
C ALA A 140 -4.12 9.30 11.31
N GLY A 141 -3.01 8.54 11.27
CA GLY A 141 -1.83 8.81 12.09
C GLY A 141 -1.17 10.14 11.76
N ASP A 142 -1.10 10.50 10.47
CA ASP A 142 -0.50 11.76 10.03
C ASP A 142 -1.38 12.97 10.36
N LEU A 143 -2.70 12.85 10.18
CA LEU A 143 -3.65 13.88 10.61
C LEU A 143 -3.62 14.07 12.13
N LYS A 144 -3.51 12.98 12.90
CA LYS A 144 -3.33 13.05 14.34
C LYS A 144 -2.04 13.78 14.72
N ALA A 145 -0.91 13.46 14.08
CA ALA A 145 0.36 14.14 14.34
C ALA A 145 0.29 15.64 14.01
N ILE A 146 -0.41 16.02 12.92
CA ILE A 146 -0.67 17.43 12.58
C ILE A 146 -1.45 18.13 13.70
N ALA A 147 -2.53 17.51 14.18
CA ALA A 147 -3.37 18.08 15.22
C ALA A 147 -2.63 18.19 16.57
N ASP A 148 -1.96 17.12 17.00
CA ASP A 148 -1.26 17.04 18.29
C ASP A 148 -0.08 18.03 18.36
N ASN A 149 0.64 18.26 17.26
CA ASN A 149 1.75 19.20 17.20
C ASN A 149 1.33 20.62 16.79
N GLY A 150 0.05 20.85 16.50
CA GLY A 150 -0.47 22.14 16.05
C GLY A 150 0.20 22.64 14.77
N PHE A 151 0.52 21.76 13.82
CA PHE A 151 1.15 22.16 12.57
C PHE A 151 0.23 23.08 11.77
N ALA A 152 0.76 24.25 11.38
CA ALA A 152 -0.01 25.30 10.73
C ALA A 152 0.71 25.87 9.50
N LEU A 153 -0.07 26.42 8.56
CA LEU A 153 0.47 27.13 7.40
C LEU A 153 1.46 28.21 7.83
N TYR A 154 2.53 28.35 7.06
CA TYR A 154 3.64 29.28 7.26
C TYR A 154 4.53 29.05 8.49
N GLN A 155 4.25 28.04 9.31
CA GLN A 155 5.14 27.64 10.40
C GLN A 155 6.52 27.26 9.85
N LYS A 156 7.57 27.68 10.57
CA LYS A 156 8.97 27.49 10.18
C LYS A 156 9.69 26.56 11.12
N PHE A 157 10.61 25.78 10.57
CA PHE A 157 11.52 24.90 11.27
C PHE A 157 12.91 25.06 10.70
N ASP A 158 13.92 24.92 11.56
CA ASP A 158 15.31 25.05 11.15
C ASP A 158 16.04 23.70 11.26
N GLY A 159 17.05 23.50 10.41
CA GLY A 159 17.93 22.33 10.50
C GLY A 159 17.27 20.99 10.14
N LEU A 160 16.17 21.01 9.39
CA LEU A 160 15.50 19.79 8.94
C LEU A 160 16.30 19.10 7.83
N LYS A 161 16.37 17.77 7.89
CA LYS A 161 17.08 16.95 6.89
C LYS A 161 16.10 16.36 5.89
N PHE A 162 16.33 16.60 4.60
CA PHE A 162 15.63 15.98 3.45
C PHE A 162 16.67 15.55 2.41
N ASP A 163 16.52 14.38 1.80
CA ASP A 163 17.39 13.85 0.74
C ASP A 163 18.89 14.05 1.02
N HIS A 164 19.31 13.63 2.22
CA HIS A 164 20.69 13.74 2.72
C HIS A 164 21.23 15.17 2.93
N ARG A 165 20.41 16.21 2.73
CA ARG A 165 20.78 17.62 2.93
C ARG A 165 20.10 18.19 4.15
N ILE A 166 20.80 19.07 4.87
CA ILE A 166 20.24 19.84 5.98
C ILE A 166 19.84 21.21 5.44
N PHE A 167 18.56 21.53 5.56
CA PHE A 167 18.01 22.81 5.15
C PHE A 167 18.05 23.78 6.30
N THR A 168 18.34 25.05 5.98
CA THR A 168 18.43 26.11 6.98
C THR A 168 17.05 26.48 7.47
N THR A 169 16.09 26.61 6.55
CA THR A 169 14.69 26.86 6.90
C THR A 169 13.79 25.96 6.08
N ALA A 170 12.78 25.41 6.73
CA ALA A 170 11.67 24.68 6.17
C ALA A 170 10.38 25.35 6.61
N GLN A 171 9.53 25.76 5.67
CA GLN A 171 8.27 26.44 5.94
C GLN A 171 7.10 25.62 5.41
N ILE A 172 6.07 25.42 6.22
CA ILE A 172 4.81 24.80 5.77
C ILE A 172 4.13 25.70 4.74
N ALA A 173 3.95 25.17 3.53
CA ALA A 173 3.29 25.86 2.41
C ALA A 173 1.87 25.35 2.17
N GLU A 174 1.61 24.08 2.44
CA GLU A 174 0.31 23.44 2.25
C GLU A 174 0.14 22.30 3.27
N ILE A 175 -1.08 22.10 3.79
CA ILE A 175 -1.46 20.92 4.56
C ILE A 175 -2.63 20.27 3.83
N ARG A 176 -2.46 19.01 3.41
CA ARG A 176 -3.42 18.28 2.60
C ARG A 176 -4.37 17.46 3.46
N PRO A 177 -5.60 17.18 2.98
CA PRO A 177 -6.59 16.36 3.71
C PRO A 177 -6.13 14.92 3.99
N ASN A 178 -5.15 14.41 3.25
CA ASN A 178 -4.59 13.07 3.46
C ASN A 178 -3.46 13.03 4.50
N GLY A 179 -3.24 14.11 5.27
CA GLY A 179 -2.19 14.17 6.29
C GLY A 179 -0.79 14.51 5.75
N HIS A 180 -0.64 14.76 4.45
CA HIS A 180 0.62 15.21 3.88
C HIS A 180 0.81 16.72 4.02
N ILE A 181 2.04 17.13 4.26
CA ILE A 181 2.47 18.52 4.43
C ILE A 181 3.48 18.84 3.33
N VAL A 182 3.24 19.93 2.60
CA VAL A 182 4.18 20.46 1.62
C VAL A 182 5.03 21.54 2.28
N LEU A 183 6.34 21.40 2.16
CA LEU A 183 7.34 22.28 2.75
C LEU A 183 8.11 23.02 1.66
N ARG A 184 8.25 24.33 1.84
CA ARG A 184 9.23 25.14 1.11
C ARG A 184 10.53 25.19 1.89
N LEU A 185 11.62 24.72 1.28
CA LEU A 185 12.92 24.58 1.91
C LEU A 185 13.94 25.55 1.30
N SER A 186 14.82 26.09 2.13
CA SER A 186 15.93 26.95 1.71
C SER A 186 17.26 26.51 2.33
N LEU A 187 18.33 26.67 1.56
CA LEU A 187 19.70 26.44 2.02
C LEU A 187 20.37 27.78 2.35
N ARG A 188 21.28 27.77 3.34
CA ARG A 188 22.07 28.94 3.71
C ARG A 188 22.78 29.52 2.48
N GLY A 189 22.61 30.82 2.26
CA GLY A 189 23.24 31.53 1.14
C GLY A 189 22.69 31.20 -0.25
N SER A 190 21.67 30.35 -0.36
CA SER A 190 21.03 30.04 -1.64
C SER A 190 19.76 30.84 -1.84
N ARG A 191 19.57 31.37 -3.06
CA ARG A 191 18.30 31.96 -3.50
C ARG A 191 17.31 30.92 -4.04
N LYS A 192 17.73 29.66 -4.16
CA LYS A 192 16.89 28.58 -4.69
C LYS A 192 15.98 28.02 -3.59
N THR A 193 14.70 27.95 -3.90
CA THR A 193 13.69 27.27 -3.08
C THR A 193 13.53 25.84 -3.56
N TYR A 194 13.40 24.91 -2.60
CA TYR A 194 13.12 23.51 -2.84
C TYR A 194 11.75 23.16 -2.25
N GLU A 195 11.16 22.08 -2.73
CA GLU A 195 9.88 21.59 -2.22
C GLU A 195 10.03 20.14 -1.76
N ALA A 196 9.39 19.80 -0.64
CA ALA A 196 9.27 18.42 -0.17
C ALA A 196 7.86 18.16 0.34
N THR A 197 7.35 16.96 0.09
CA THR A 197 6.07 16.48 0.65
C THR A 197 6.35 15.37 1.65
N VAL A 198 5.81 15.48 2.87
CA VAL A 198 5.97 14.46 3.93
C VAL A 198 4.70 14.28 4.72
N GLY A 199 4.48 13.09 5.27
CA GLY A 199 3.43 12.83 6.25
C GLY A 199 3.68 13.54 7.59
N GLY A 200 2.62 13.86 8.32
CA GLY A 200 2.68 14.53 9.63
C GLY A 200 3.61 13.84 10.64
N ARG A 201 3.53 12.50 10.76
CA ARG A 201 4.39 11.73 11.70
C ARG A 201 5.87 11.80 11.31
N LEU A 202 6.15 11.78 10.01
CA LEU A 202 7.53 11.89 9.52
C LEU A 202 8.10 13.28 9.81
N LEU A 203 7.29 14.34 9.67
CA LEU A 203 7.71 15.70 10.00
C LEU A 203 8.02 15.84 11.50
N GLU A 204 7.13 15.36 12.38
CA GLU A 204 7.35 15.33 13.83
C GLU A 204 8.69 14.68 14.19
N ARG A 205 8.95 13.48 13.67
CA ARG A 205 10.23 12.78 13.88
C ARG A 205 11.43 13.61 13.42
N ARG A 206 11.35 14.22 12.23
CA ARG A 206 12.46 15.03 11.70
C ARG A 206 12.72 16.30 12.50
N ILE A 207 11.69 16.89 13.10
CA ILE A 207 11.82 18.02 14.03
C ILE A 207 12.53 17.56 15.31
N ALA A 208 12.15 16.42 15.87
CA ALA A 208 12.82 15.86 17.04
C ALA A 208 14.30 15.58 16.78
N GLU A 209 14.61 14.93 15.65
CA GLU A 209 16.00 14.68 15.21
C GLU A 209 16.79 15.99 14.98
N ALA A 210 16.14 17.06 14.51
CA ALA A 210 16.79 18.36 14.34
C ALA A 210 17.12 19.03 15.69
N LYS A 211 16.21 18.96 16.67
CA LYS A 211 16.44 19.46 18.02
C LYS A 211 17.60 18.73 18.69
N GLU A 212 17.63 17.40 18.60
CA GLU A 212 18.71 16.58 19.16
C GLU A 212 20.08 16.96 18.56
N ARG A 213 20.15 17.13 17.23
CA ARG A 213 21.38 17.59 16.54
C ARG A 213 21.85 18.95 17.04
N ALA A 214 20.92 19.90 17.24
CA ALA A 214 21.26 21.24 17.73
C ALA A 214 21.85 21.16 19.15
N THR A 215 21.23 20.39 20.05
CA THR A 215 21.71 20.21 21.43
C THR A 215 23.09 19.55 21.49
N LEU A 216 23.39 18.60 20.59
CA LEU A 216 24.72 17.97 20.53
C LEU A 216 25.80 18.94 20.03
N GLN A 217 25.48 19.88 19.15
CA GLN A 217 26.42 20.90 18.68
C GLN A 217 26.76 21.90 19.79
N GLU A 218 25.78 22.32 20.59
CA GLU A 218 25.99 23.24 21.73
C GLU A 218 26.89 22.63 22.82
N LYS A 219 26.84 21.31 23.01
CA LYS A 219 27.68 20.60 24.00
C LYS A 219 29.11 20.34 23.52
N ARG A 220 29.44 20.66 22.27
CA ARG A 220 30.80 20.43 21.74
C ARG A 220 31.71 21.56 22.26
N PRO A 221 32.76 21.25 23.04
CA PRO A 221 33.65 22.29 23.56
C PRO A 221 34.27 23.06 22.39
N GLU A 222 34.42 24.37 22.55
CA GLU A 222 35.08 25.22 21.55
C GLU A 222 36.45 24.62 21.21
N PRO A 223 36.85 24.63 19.91
CA PRO A 223 38.21 24.28 19.57
C PRO A 223 39.15 25.20 20.35
N VAL A 224 39.98 24.62 21.22
CA VAL A 224 41.01 25.35 21.96
C VAL A 224 41.80 26.16 20.94
N ASP A 225 41.73 27.47 21.09
CA ASP A 225 42.34 28.45 20.20
C ASP A 225 43.84 28.13 20.07
N GLN A 226 44.25 27.54 18.92
CA GLN A 226 45.64 27.15 18.66
C GLN A 226 46.55 28.36 18.37
N THR A 227 46.05 29.58 18.58
CA THR A 227 46.78 30.82 18.27
C THR A 227 47.88 31.16 19.30
N ALA A 228 48.06 30.37 20.37
CA ALA A 228 49.06 30.63 21.40
C ALA A 228 50.44 29.93 21.21
N LEU A 229 50.71 29.26 20.07
CA LEU A 229 51.91 28.42 19.91
C LEU A 229 53.00 28.95 18.94
N PHE A 230 52.89 30.19 18.46
CA PHE A 230 53.87 30.78 17.51
C PHE A 230 54.52 32.10 17.97
N LEU A 231 54.70 32.29 19.28
CA LEU A 231 55.57 33.36 19.82
C LEU A 231 56.37 32.83 21.02
N ALA A 232 57.45 32.12 20.73
CA ALA A 232 58.58 31.89 21.65
C ALA A 232 59.86 31.74 20.84
#